data_AF-E7GD17-F1
#
_entry.id   AF-E7GD17-F1
#
_cell.length_a   1.000
_cell.length_b   1.000
_cell.length_c   1.000
_cell.angle_alpha   90.00
_cell.angle_beta   90.00
_cell.angle_gamma   90.00
#
_symmetry.space_group_name_H-M   'P 1'
#
loop_
_entity.id
_entity.type
_entity.pdbx_description
1 polymer ?
#
loop_
_entity_poly.entity_id
_entity_poly.type
_entity_poly.pdbx_seq_one_letter_code
_entity_poly.pdbx_strand_id
1 'polypeptide(L)'
;MRTVDLVVWVLFIGALVFLGYFFTKRVKDNKKIRQQMQMEYLERKEKYTYLRPGIFDTCPREDVSAAAIFHCIRKEDEDFDHYFEKMNYSEKVVFGIYQVSLSLEGQGSSIHSFFLSPSNRPFVPIIVDIFEEVGAHDIAELMRAARRFAEIIENDEEDDEDDPEMGDFSRYNFSDFTNEFVSLVNTTNLNEKITRFILEHKEDFYDTDIPKEIDENGDEIDEGISD
;
A
#
# COMPACT_ATOMS: atom_id res chain seq x y z
N MET A 1 -9.01 -56.79 27.71
CA MET A 1 -9.73 -55.53 27.42
C MET A 1 -9.06 -54.34 28.10
N ARG A 2 -8.95 -54.26 29.44
CA ARG A 2 -8.34 -53.12 30.17
C ARG A 2 -6.93 -52.67 29.75
N THR A 3 -6.04 -53.57 29.35
CA THR A 3 -4.64 -53.23 29.01
C THR A 3 -4.49 -52.59 27.63
N VAL A 4 -5.32 -52.97 26.67
CA VAL A 4 -5.30 -52.41 25.31
C VAL A 4 -5.83 -50.98 25.32
N ASP A 5 -6.90 -50.72 26.09
CA ASP A 5 -7.47 -49.38 26.24
C ASP A 5 -6.46 -48.40 26.87
N LEU A 6 -5.73 -48.83 27.91
CA LEU A 6 -4.70 -48.00 28.56
C LEU A 6 -3.57 -47.60 27.60
N VAL A 7 -3.11 -48.50 26.74
CA VAL A 7 -2.05 -48.21 25.76
C VAL A 7 -2.54 -47.19 24.73
N VAL A 8 -3.78 -47.32 24.24
CA VAL A 8 -4.38 -46.36 23.30
C VAL A 8 -4.48 -44.96 23.92
N TRP A 9 -4.91 -44.87 25.18
CA TRP A 9 -4.99 -43.58 25.88
C TRP A 9 -3.62 -42.93 26.11
N VAL A 10 -2.58 -43.71 26.43
CA VAL A 10 -1.22 -43.19 26.58
C VAL A 10 -0.68 -42.67 25.25
N LEU A 11 -0.90 -43.39 24.15
CA LEU A 11 -0.49 -42.93 22.81
C LEU A 11 -1.27 -41.69 22.37
N PHE A 12 -2.56 -41.62 22.66
CA PHE A 12 -3.41 -40.45 22.35
C PHE A 12 -2.98 -39.21 23.14
N ILE A 13 -2.73 -39.34 24.44
CA ILE A 13 -2.22 -38.23 25.27
C ILE A 13 -0.83 -37.80 24.79
N GLY A 14 0.05 -38.75 24.46
CA GLY A 14 1.36 -38.45 23.87
C GLY A 14 1.26 -37.65 22.57
N ALA A 15 0.32 -38.02 21.68
CA ALA A 15 0.05 -37.28 20.46
C ALA A 15 -0.48 -35.87 20.72
N LEU A 16 -1.40 -35.70 21.69
CA LEU A 16 -1.92 -34.38 22.08
C LEU A 16 -0.84 -33.47 22.68
N VAL A 17 0.05 -34.00 23.52
CA VAL A 17 1.18 -33.24 24.09
C VAL A 17 2.15 -32.82 22.99
N PHE A 18 2.45 -33.72 22.03
CA PHE A 18 3.30 -33.43 20.89
C PHE A 18 2.69 -32.35 19.97
N LEU A 19 1.40 -32.47 19.64
CA LEU A 19 0.65 -31.46 18.88
C LEU A 19 0.64 -30.12 19.61
N GLY A 20 0.32 -30.11 20.91
CA GLY A 20 0.31 -28.91 21.75
C GLY A 20 1.66 -28.19 21.76
N TYR A 21 2.76 -28.92 21.89
CA TYR A 21 4.11 -28.35 21.79
C TYR A 21 4.37 -27.70 20.42
N PHE A 22 4.05 -28.41 19.32
CA PHE A 22 4.27 -27.91 17.97
C PHE A 22 3.41 -26.67 17.66
N PHE A 23 2.14 -26.67 18.04
CA PHE A 23 1.25 -25.51 17.92
C PHE A 23 1.79 -24.31 18.70
N THR A 24 2.20 -24.51 19.96
CA THR A 24 2.73 -23.43 20.79
C THR A 24 4.02 -22.84 20.21
N LYS A 25 4.91 -23.69 19.68
CA LYS A 25 6.14 -23.26 19.00
C LYS A 25 5.83 -22.44 17.75
N ARG A 26 4.96 -22.94 16.86
CA ARG A 26 4.54 -22.25 15.63
C ARG A 26 3.90 -20.89 15.91
N VAL A 27 3.04 -20.80 16.94
CA VAL A 27 2.42 -19.53 17.34
C VAL A 27 3.46 -18.52 17.83
N LYS A 28 4.45 -18.96 18.63
CA LYS A 28 5.54 -18.10 19.09
C LYS A 28 6.40 -17.60 17.94
N ASP A 29 6.75 -18.46 16.99
CA ASP A 29 7.56 -18.09 15.82
C ASP A 29 6.81 -17.10 14.93
N ASN A 30 5.52 -17.34 14.65
CA ASN A 30 4.67 -16.38 13.93
C ASN A 30 4.54 -15.04 14.67
N LYS A 31 4.46 -15.05 16.01
CA LYS A 31 4.43 -13.81 16.81
C LYS A 31 5.73 -13.03 16.67
N LYS A 32 6.89 -13.70 16.69
CA LYS A 32 8.20 -13.05 16.50
C LYS A 32 8.33 -12.42 15.12
N ILE A 33 7.92 -13.14 14.06
CA ILE A 33 7.94 -12.62 12.69
C ILE A 33 7.06 -11.37 12.58
N ARG A 34 5.84 -11.40 13.15
CA ARG A 34 4.96 -10.22 13.19
C ARG A 34 5.58 -9.04 13.95
N GLN A 35 6.24 -9.31 15.08
CA GLN A 35 6.94 -8.27 15.83
C GLN A 35 8.11 -7.68 15.05
N GLN A 36 8.90 -8.51 14.35
CA GLN A 36 9.99 -8.04 13.49
C GLN A 36 9.48 -7.16 12.36
N MET A 37 8.46 -7.61 11.62
CA MET A 37 7.86 -6.82 10.54
C MET A 37 7.28 -5.48 11.05
N GLN A 38 6.69 -5.47 12.26
CA GLN A 38 6.20 -4.23 12.87
C GLN A 38 7.34 -3.28 13.27
N MET A 39 8.43 -3.79 13.82
CA MET A 39 9.59 -2.98 14.16
C MET A 39 10.25 -2.38 12.92
N GLU A 40 10.46 -3.19 11.87
CA GLU A 40 11.00 -2.73 10.58
C GLU A 40 10.10 -1.65 9.95
N TYR A 41 8.77 -1.84 10.01
CA TYR A 41 7.81 -0.83 9.54
C TYR A 41 7.94 0.48 10.32
N LEU A 42 8.02 0.42 11.66
CA LEU A 42 8.13 1.60 12.51
C LEU A 42 9.47 2.32 12.28
N GLU A 43 10.57 1.59 12.15
CA GLU A 43 11.89 2.15 11.85
C GLU A 43 11.90 2.86 10.50
N ARG A 44 11.31 2.25 9.46
CA ARG A 44 11.18 2.89 8.14
C ARG A 44 10.23 4.09 8.19
N LYS A 45 9.12 4.00 8.92
CA LYS A 45 8.19 5.13 9.12
C LYS A 45 8.95 6.29 9.75
N GLU A 46 9.63 6.07 10.87
CA GLU A 46 10.42 7.10 11.57
C GLU A 46 11.48 7.72 10.65
N LYS A 47 12.26 6.88 9.96
CA LYS A 47 13.31 7.33 9.03
C LYS A 47 12.80 8.21 7.89
N TYR A 48 11.64 7.88 7.33
CA TYR A 48 11.11 8.55 6.13
C TYR A 48 9.89 9.45 6.41
N THR A 49 9.67 9.81 7.68
CA THR A 49 8.57 10.70 8.09
C THR A 49 8.75 12.10 7.49
N TYR A 50 9.98 12.63 7.50
CA TYR A 50 10.36 13.89 6.86
C TYR A 50 11.46 13.65 5.82
N LEU A 51 11.25 14.14 4.60
CA LEU A 51 12.17 13.89 3.49
C LEU A 51 13.04 15.12 3.24
N ARG A 52 14.32 15.04 3.64
CA ARG A 52 15.31 16.10 3.40
C ARG A 52 15.81 16.07 1.95
N PRO A 53 16.21 17.23 1.39
CA PRO A 53 16.91 17.26 0.11
C PRO A 53 18.09 16.27 0.08
N GLY A 54 18.16 15.45 -0.97
CA GLY A 54 19.21 14.43 -1.15
C GLY A 54 18.92 13.07 -0.49
N ILE A 55 17.84 12.89 0.29
CA ILE A 55 17.51 11.58 0.89
C ILE A 55 17.35 10.48 -0.17
N PHE A 56 16.76 10.80 -1.33
CA PHE A 56 16.57 9.85 -2.43
C PHE A 56 17.87 9.50 -3.17
N ASP A 57 18.95 10.25 -2.97
CA ASP A 57 20.26 9.92 -3.57
C ASP A 57 20.98 8.80 -2.78
N THR A 58 20.62 8.61 -1.51
CA THR A 58 21.17 7.58 -0.61
C THR A 58 20.14 6.52 -0.20
N CYS A 59 18.85 6.75 -0.46
CA CYS A 59 17.77 5.82 -0.19
C CYS A 59 17.94 4.52 -1.02
N PRO A 60 17.90 3.34 -0.38
CA PRO A 60 17.85 2.07 -1.11
C PRO A 60 16.68 2.06 -2.10
N ARG A 61 16.86 1.46 -3.28
CA ARG A 61 15.85 1.52 -4.34
C ARG A 61 14.52 0.90 -3.89
N GLU A 62 14.60 -0.17 -3.12
CA GLU A 62 13.47 -0.89 -2.50
C GLU A 62 12.71 -0.06 -1.44
N ASP A 63 13.32 1.03 -0.96
CA ASP A 63 12.75 1.92 0.05
C ASP A 63 12.12 3.18 -0.54
N VAL A 64 12.45 3.55 -1.78
CA VAL A 64 12.02 4.82 -2.40
C VAL A 64 10.49 5.00 -2.34
N SER A 65 9.73 3.98 -2.75
CA SER A 65 8.27 4.04 -2.74
C SER A 65 7.71 4.13 -1.33
N ALA A 66 8.25 3.34 -0.39
CA ALA A 66 7.85 3.42 1.02
C ALA A 66 8.15 4.80 1.62
N ALA A 67 9.29 5.40 1.29
CA ALA A 67 9.67 6.71 1.79
C ALA A 67 8.69 7.80 1.36
N ALA A 68 8.34 7.85 0.07
CA ALA A 68 7.34 8.78 -0.45
C ALA A 68 5.94 8.53 0.17
N ILE A 69 5.56 7.27 0.39
CA ILE A 69 4.29 6.92 1.02
C ILE A 69 4.27 7.37 2.49
N PHE A 70 5.33 7.12 3.28
CA PHE A 70 5.37 7.54 4.69
C PHE A 70 5.27 9.06 4.85
N HIS A 71 5.94 9.80 3.96
CA HIS A 71 5.79 11.24 3.87
C HIS A 71 4.34 11.67 3.59
N CYS A 72 3.66 11.03 2.64
CA CYS A 72 2.26 11.31 2.34
C CYS A 72 1.33 10.95 3.50
N ILE A 73 1.55 9.81 4.17
CA ILE A 73 0.81 9.37 5.36
C ILE A 73 0.97 10.39 6.49
N ARG A 74 2.17 10.93 6.72
CA ARG A 74 2.37 11.99 7.72
C ARG A 74 1.48 13.19 7.41
N LYS A 75 1.44 13.66 6.16
CA LYS A 75 0.60 14.81 5.77
C LYS A 75 -0.89 14.52 5.97
N GLU A 76 -1.33 13.29 5.67
CA GLU A 76 -2.70 12.84 5.98
C GLU A 76 -2.97 12.83 7.49
N ASP A 77 -2.05 12.29 8.29
CA ASP A 77 -2.14 12.24 9.76
C ASP A 77 -2.19 13.66 10.38
N GLU A 78 -1.49 14.64 9.79
CA GLU A 78 -1.43 16.03 10.27
C GLU A 78 -2.71 16.85 10.00
N ASP A 79 -3.38 16.64 8.87
CA ASP A 79 -4.63 17.34 8.50
C ASP A 79 -5.50 16.47 7.59
N PHE A 80 -6.15 15.47 8.20
CA PHE A 80 -7.00 14.51 7.49
C PHE A 80 -8.12 15.15 6.64
N ASP A 81 -8.58 16.35 7.00
CA ASP A 81 -9.67 17.03 6.27
C ASP A 81 -9.18 17.78 5.03
N HIS A 82 -7.90 18.20 4.99
CA HIS A 82 -7.35 19.04 3.91
C HIS A 82 -6.01 18.54 3.33
N TYR A 83 -5.60 17.31 3.64
CA TYR A 83 -4.32 16.77 3.18
C TYR A 83 -4.23 16.75 1.66
N PHE A 84 -5.34 16.43 0.98
CA PHE A 84 -5.38 16.35 -0.47
C PHE A 84 -5.11 17.72 -1.11
N GLU A 85 -5.67 18.80 -0.58
CA GLU A 85 -5.41 20.17 -1.08
C GLU A 85 -3.97 20.61 -0.85
N LYS A 86 -3.34 20.14 0.24
CA LYS A 86 -1.95 20.45 0.58
C LYS A 86 -0.93 19.62 -0.19
N MET A 87 -1.32 18.45 -0.69
CA MET A 87 -0.44 17.62 -1.51
C MET A 87 -0.22 18.24 -2.89
N ASN A 88 1.03 18.25 -3.33
CA ASN A 88 1.35 18.56 -4.72
C ASN A 88 0.93 17.40 -5.64
N TYR A 89 1.08 17.58 -6.95
CA TYR A 89 0.62 16.59 -7.92
C TYR A 89 1.39 15.27 -7.83
N SER A 90 2.72 15.30 -7.70
CA SER A 90 3.56 14.11 -7.57
C SER A 90 3.23 13.29 -6.32
N GLU A 91 2.93 13.98 -5.21
CA GLU A 91 2.43 13.35 -3.98
C GLU A 91 1.08 12.68 -4.20
N LYS A 92 0.14 13.34 -4.89
CA LYS A 92 -1.16 12.76 -5.25
C LYS A 92 -1.03 11.53 -6.12
N VAL A 93 -0.10 11.52 -7.07
CA VAL A 93 0.17 10.37 -7.95
C VAL A 93 0.58 9.16 -7.11
N VAL A 94 1.60 9.30 -6.27
CA VAL A 94 2.09 8.17 -5.45
C VAL A 94 1.04 7.74 -4.42
N PHE A 95 0.42 8.71 -3.74
CA PHE A 95 -0.53 8.41 -2.68
C PHE A 95 -1.84 7.84 -3.21
N GLY A 96 -2.33 8.27 -4.37
CA GLY A 96 -3.52 7.69 -4.99
C GLY A 96 -3.35 6.23 -5.37
N ILE A 97 -2.19 5.83 -5.91
CA ILE A 97 -1.88 4.41 -6.18
C ILE A 97 -1.82 3.61 -4.88
N TYR A 98 -1.27 4.20 -3.81
CA TYR A 98 -1.27 3.59 -2.49
C TYR A 98 -2.69 3.42 -1.94
N GLN A 99 -3.59 4.40 -2.10
CA GLN A 99 -4.99 4.30 -1.66
C GLN A 99 -5.76 3.18 -2.39
N VAL A 100 -5.52 2.98 -3.69
CA VAL A 100 -6.05 1.82 -4.41
C VAL A 100 -5.51 0.51 -3.82
N SER A 101 -4.20 0.45 -3.55
CA SER A 101 -3.56 -0.75 -2.98
C SER A 101 -4.13 -1.09 -1.60
N LEU A 102 -4.30 -0.09 -0.73
CA LEU A 102 -4.94 -0.25 0.58
C LEU A 102 -6.38 -0.76 0.47
N SER A 103 -7.13 -0.31 -0.54
CA SER A 103 -8.50 -0.75 -0.77
C SER A 103 -8.60 -2.23 -1.17
N LEU A 104 -7.49 -2.84 -1.55
CA LEU A 104 -7.34 -4.27 -1.85
C LEU A 104 -6.86 -5.10 -0.66
N GLU A 105 -6.45 -4.48 0.43
CA GLU A 105 -6.02 -5.19 1.64
C GLU A 105 -7.19 -5.55 2.55
N GLY A 106 -7.22 -6.80 3.03
CA GLY A 106 -8.20 -7.26 4.01
C GLY A 106 -9.17 -8.33 3.50
N GLN A 107 -10.21 -8.59 4.27
CA GLN A 107 -11.19 -9.63 3.97
C GLN A 107 -12.40 -8.99 3.26
N GLY A 108 -12.62 -9.33 1.98
CA GLY A 108 -13.69 -8.73 1.17
C GLY A 108 -13.32 -7.41 0.49
N SER A 109 -12.04 -7.07 0.47
CA SER A 109 -11.47 -5.92 -0.23
C SER A 109 -11.49 -6.13 -1.76
N SER A 110 -11.72 -5.05 -2.50
CA SER A 110 -11.84 -5.06 -3.96
C SER A 110 -11.63 -3.66 -4.52
N ILE A 111 -11.50 -3.52 -5.85
CA ILE A 111 -11.52 -2.20 -6.48
C ILE A 111 -12.80 -1.43 -6.13
N HIS A 112 -13.94 -2.11 -5.93
CA HIS A 112 -15.17 -1.45 -5.50
C HIS A 112 -15.00 -0.70 -4.17
N SER A 113 -14.24 -1.28 -3.24
CA SER A 113 -13.95 -0.69 -1.93
C SER A 113 -13.26 0.67 -2.07
N PHE A 114 -12.45 0.85 -3.12
CA PHE A 114 -11.82 2.15 -3.40
C PHE A 114 -12.88 3.22 -3.70
N PHE A 115 -13.84 2.93 -4.58
CA PHE A 115 -14.88 3.88 -5.00
C PHE A 115 -15.91 4.17 -3.90
N LEU A 116 -16.15 3.23 -2.99
CA LEU A 116 -17.09 3.42 -1.88
C LEU A 116 -16.50 4.20 -0.69
N SER A 117 -15.17 4.27 -0.56
CA SER A 117 -14.55 4.89 0.61
C SER A 117 -14.59 6.41 0.54
N PRO A 118 -15.12 7.12 1.57
CA PRO A 118 -15.10 8.57 1.60
C PRO A 118 -13.70 9.17 1.55
N SER A 119 -12.69 8.50 2.13
CA SER A 119 -11.29 8.95 2.12
C SER A 119 -10.70 9.01 0.71
N ASN A 120 -11.21 8.19 -0.21
CA ASN A 120 -10.70 8.05 -1.57
C ASN A 120 -11.40 8.96 -2.57
N ARG A 121 -12.54 9.56 -2.18
CA ARG A 121 -13.35 10.43 -3.04
C ARG A 121 -12.53 11.54 -3.74
N PRO A 122 -11.54 12.19 -3.11
CA PRO A 122 -10.70 13.18 -3.79
C PRO A 122 -9.85 12.59 -4.93
N PHE A 123 -9.49 11.31 -4.86
CA PHE A 123 -8.67 10.62 -5.86
C PHE A 123 -9.48 10.06 -7.04
N VAL A 124 -10.75 9.72 -6.84
CA VAL A 124 -11.60 9.11 -7.89
C VAL A 124 -11.58 9.87 -9.22
N PRO A 125 -11.69 11.21 -9.27
CA PRO A 125 -11.69 11.94 -10.55
C PRO A 125 -10.35 11.85 -11.31
N ILE A 126 -9.24 11.73 -10.59
CA ILE A 126 -7.87 11.78 -11.16
C ILE A 126 -7.20 10.40 -11.24
N ILE A 127 -7.88 9.33 -10.83
CA ILE A 127 -7.23 8.02 -10.65
C ILE A 127 -6.67 7.44 -11.95
N VAL A 128 -7.33 7.72 -13.07
CA VAL A 128 -6.85 7.33 -14.40
C VAL A 128 -5.55 8.06 -14.72
N ASP A 129 -5.54 9.39 -14.59
CA ASP A 129 -4.37 10.22 -14.86
C ASP A 129 -3.18 9.82 -13.97
N ILE A 130 -3.43 9.46 -12.71
CA ILE A 130 -2.40 8.97 -11.79
C ILE A 130 -1.67 7.72 -12.34
N PHE A 131 -2.40 6.75 -12.90
CA PHE A 131 -1.78 5.56 -13.48
C PHE A 131 -1.12 5.86 -14.84
N GLU A 132 -1.69 6.77 -15.64
CA GLU A 132 -1.07 7.25 -16.88
C GLU A 132 0.29 7.92 -16.59
N GLU A 133 0.38 8.73 -15.53
CA GLU A 133 1.56 9.51 -15.16
C GLU A 133 2.77 8.62 -14.83
N VAL A 134 2.55 7.49 -14.15
CA VAL A 134 3.60 6.49 -13.90
C VAL A 134 3.83 5.55 -15.10
N GLY A 135 3.13 5.78 -16.21
CA GLY A 135 3.20 4.98 -17.43
C GLY A 135 2.56 3.59 -17.29
N ALA A 136 1.62 3.41 -16.37
CA ALA A 136 0.87 2.17 -16.16
C ALA A 136 -0.42 2.16 -16.99
N HIS A 137 -0.30 2.32 -18.31
CA HIS A 137 -1.41 2.49 -19.25
C HIS A 137 -2.48 1.40 -19.16
N ASP A 138 -2.09 0.12 -19.12
CA ASP A 138 -3.04 -0.99 -19.02
C ASP A 138 -3.88 -0.92 -17.71
N ILE A 139 -3.26 -0.47 -16.62
CA ILE A 139 -3.95 -0.26 -15.34
C ILE A 139 -4.85 0.98 -15.41
N ALA A 140 -4.41 2.04 -16.09
CA ALA A 140 -5.20 3.25 -16.29
C ALA A 140 -6.48 2.96 -17.09
N GLU A 141 -6.39 2.14 -18.15
CA GLU A 141 -7.54 1.67 -18.92
C GLU A 141 -8.50 0.85 -18.07
N LEU A 142 -7.99 -0.11 -17.29
CA LEU A 142 -8.81 -0.90 -16.36
C LEU A 142 -9.52 -0.01 -15.33
N MET A 143 -8.81 0.96 -14.75
CA MET A 143 -9.36 1.88 -13.74
C MET A 143 -10.40 2.84 -14.34
N ARG A 144 -10.25 3.24 -15.61
CA ARG A 144 -11.24 4.04 -16.34
C ARG A 144 -12.56 3.29 -16.45
N ALA A 145 -12.51 2.04 -16.92
CA ALA A 145 -13.69 1.19 -17.00
C ALA A 145 -14.29 0.87 -15.62
N ALA A 146 -13.46 0.56 -14.62
CA ALA A 146 -13.95 0.30 -13.27
C ALA A 146 -14.63 1.52 -12.63
N ARG A 147 -14.14 2.73 -12.89
CA ARG A 147 -14.77 3.99 -12.47
C ARG A 147 -16.11 4.18 -13.18
N ARG A 148 -16.15 4.02 -14.50
CA ARG A 148 -17.40 4.11 -15.27
C ARG A 148 -18.45 3.12 -14.77
N PHE A 149 -18.05 1.88 -14.49
CA PHE A 149 -18.93 0.87 -13.91
C PHE A 149 -19.46 1.28 -12.53
N ALA A 150 -18.64 1.91 -11.68
CA ALA A 150 -19.07 2.44 -10.40
C ALA A 150 -20.10 3.58 -10.56
N GLU A 151 -19.91 4.47 -11.53
CA GLU A 151 -20.83 5.57 -11.85
C GLU A 151 -22.18 5.05 -12.35
N ILE A 152 -22.17 4.04 -13.24
CA ILE A 152 -23.40 3.39 -13.73
C ILE A 152 -24.22 2.84 -12.56
N ILE A 153 -23.57 2.17 -11.61
CA ILE A 153 -24.22 1.63 -10.40
C ILE A 153 -24.73 2.75 -9.48
N GLU A 154 -23.93 3.79 -9.25
CA GLU A 154 -24.31 4.91 -8.38
C GLU A 154 -25.53 5.69 -8.92
N ASN A 155 -25.59 5.87 -10.24
CA ASN A 155 -26.62 6.63 -10.92
C ASN A 155 -27.85 5.80 -11.35
N ASP A 156 -27.84 4.48 -11.15
CA ASP A 156 -28.86 3.54 -11.66
C ASP A 156 -29.05 3.68 -13.19
N GLU A 157 -27.94 3.87 -13.92
CA GLU A 157 -27.92 3.96 -15.38
C GLU A 157 -28.12 2.57 -16.00
N GLU A 158 -28.73 2.51 -17.19
CA GLU A 158 -28.77 1.27 -17.97
C GLU A 158 -27.36 0.92 -18.43
N ASP A 159 -26.94 -0.32 -18.17
CA ASP A 159 -25.66 -0.85 -18.61
C ASP A 159 -25.67 -1.00 -20.14
N ASP A 160 -24.95 -0.09 -20.82
CA ASP A 160 -24.79 -0.08 -22.28
C ASP A 160 -23.54 -0.89 -22.66
N GLU A 161 -23.74 -2.03 -23.33
CA GLU A 161 -22.63 -2.88 -23.79
C GLU A 161 -21.68 -2.15 -24.77
N ASP A 162 -22.14 -1.08 -25.42
CA ASP A 162 -21.36 -0.26 -26.36
C ASP A 162 -20.73 0.99 -25.71
N ASP A 163 -20.69 1.08 -24.37
CA ASP A 163 -20.09 2.21 -23.65
C ASP A 163 -18.58 2.34 -23.99
N PRO A 164 -18.15 3.46 -24.62
CA PRO A 164 -16.77 3.64 -25.06
C PRO A 164 -15.77 3.76 -23.91
N GLU A 165 -16.21 4.10 -22.69
CA GLU A 165 -15.36 4.15 -21.50
C GLU A 165 -15.14 2.78 -20.86
N MET A 166 -16.04 1.82 -21.13
CA MET A 166 -15.91 0.43 -20.67
C MET A 166 -14.98 -0.39 -21.57
N GLY A 167 -14.93 -0.10 -22.88
CA GLY A 167 -14.04 -0.76 -23.82
C GLY A 167 -14.14 -2.29 -23.78
N ASP A 168 -13.00 -2.99 -23.70
CA ASP A 168 -12.94 -4.46 -23.61
C ASP A 168 -13.49 -5.01 -22.28
N PHE A 169 -13.79 -4.14 -21.31
CA PHE A 169 -14.26 -4.49 -19.97
C PHE A 169 -15.78 -4.38 -19.81
N SER A 170 -16.56 -4.18 -20.88
CA SER A 170 -18.03 -4.03 -20.82
C SER A 170 -18.78 -5.18 -20.12
N ARG A 171 -18.13 -6.34 -19.93
CA ARG A 171 -18.72 -7.50 -19.25
C ARG A 171 -18.15 -7.77 -17.86
N TYR A 172 -17.24 -6.93 -17.38
CA TYR A 172 -16.58 -7.12 -16.10
C TYR A 172 -17.49 -6.69 -14.95
N ASN A 173 -17.49 -7.48 -13.88
CA ASN A 173 -17.93 -7.00 -12.57
C ASN A 173 -16.71 -6.62 -11.70
N PHE A 174 -16.95 -6.08 -10.49
CA PHE A 174 -15.85 -5.68 -9.59
C PHE A 174 -14.91 -6.81 -9.16
N SER A 175 -15.35 -8.07 -9.16
CA SER A 175 -14.44 -9.19 -8.92
C SER A 175 -13.50 -9.39 -10.11
N ASP A 176 -13.99 -9.27 -11.34
CA ASP A 176 -13.17 -9.37 -12.55
C ASP A 176 -12.17 -8.22 -12.62
N PHE A 177 -12.63 -6.97 -12.38
CA PHE A 177 -11.75 -5.80 -12.26
C PHE A 177 -10.66 -6.02 -11.21
N THR A 178 -11.03 -6.50 -10.03
CA THR A 178 -10.07 -6.75 -8.93
C THR A 178 -9.02 -7.79 -9.31
N ASN A 179 -9.45 -8.89 -9.93
CA ASN A 179 -8.53 -9.95 -10.35
C ASN A 179 -7.58 -9.48 -11.45
N GLU A 180 -8.10 -8.74 -12.43
CA GLU A 180 -7.30 -8.17 -13.52
C GLU A 180 -6.29 -7.15 -12.99
N PHE A 181 -6.70 -6.27 -12.07
CA PHE A 181 -5.79 -5.31 -11.46
C PHE A 181 -4.64 -6.00 -10.74
N VAL A 182 -4.92 -7.03 -9.94
CA VAL A 182 -3.87 -7.82 -9.26
C VAL A 182 -2.95 -8.49 -10.28
N SER A 183 -3.50 -9.00 -11.39
CA SER A 183 -2.70 -9.56 -12.49
C SER A 183 -1.78 -8.51 -13.13
N LEU A 184 -2.31 -7.34 -13.45
CA LEU A 184 -1.55 -6.24 -14.06
C LEU A 184 -0.47 -5.71 -13.12
N VAL A 185 -0.74 -5.53 -11.84
CA VAL A 185 0.28 -5.11 -10.85
C VAL A 185 1.47 -6.07 -10.84
N ASN A 186 1.21 -7.38 -10.91
CA ASN A 186 2.24 -8.41 -10.89
C ASN A 186 3.02 -8.53 -12.21
N THR A 187 2.41 -8.18 -13.35
CA THR A 187 2.99 -8.37 -14.69
C THR A 187 3.64 -7.11 -15.25
N THR A 188 3.16 -5.92 -14.88
CA THR A 188 3.62 -4.63 -15.42
C THR A 188 4.74 -3.96 -14.62
N ASN A 189 5.16 -4.59 -13.51
CA ASN A 189 6.19 -4.07 -12.60
C ASN A 189 5.86 -2.66 -12.10
N LEU A 190 4.63 -2.48 -11.60
CA LEU A 190 4.10 -1.19 -11.14
C LEU A 190 5.01 -0.52 -10.08
N ASN A 191 5.59 -1.28 -9.17
CA ASN A 191 6.49 -0.72 -8.13
C ASN A 191 7.73 -0.05 -8.75
N GLU A 192 8.32 -0.63 -9.80
CA GLU A 192 9.46 -0.02 -10.50
C GLU A 192 9.04 1.23 -11.30
N LYS A 193 7.81 1.27 -11.82
CA LYS A 193 7.24 2.47 -12.46
C LYS A 193 7.09 3.62 -11.44
N ILE A 194 6.49 3.33 -10.28
CA ILE A 194 6.35 4.30 -9.18
C ILE A 194 7.73 4.77 -8.69
N THR A 195 8.67 3.84 -8.50
CA THR A 195 10.04 4.16 -8.05
C THR A 195 10.73 5.12 -9.02
N ARG A 196 10.63 4.89 -10.34
CA ARG A 196 11.20 5.81 -11.33
C ARG A 196 10.53 7.17 -11.30
N PHE A 197 9.20 7.22 -11.24
CA PHE A 197 8.46 8.47 -11.12
C PHE A 197 8.93 9.28 -9.90
N ILE A 198 9.04 8.67 -8.72
CA ILE A 198 9.52 9.36 -7.51
C ILE A 198 10.93 9.93 -7.71
N LEU A 199 11.85 9.17 -8.32
CA LEU A 199 13.22 9.63 -8.53
C LEU A 199 13.33 10.76 -9.56
N GLU A 200 12.48 10.75 -10.59
CA GLU A 200 12.39 11.81 -11.60
C GLU A 200 11.77 13.10 -11.03
N HIS A 201 10.92 12.97 -10.02
CA HIS A 201 10.19 14.06 -9.35
C HIS A 201 10.63 14.29 -7.90
N LYS A 202 11.85 13.88 -7.54
CA LYS A 202 12.30 13.77 -6.13
C LYS A 202 12.18 15.06 -5.31
N GLU A 203 12.36 16.20 -5.97
CA GLU A 203 12.29 17.53 -5.35
C GLU A 203 10.89 17.87 -4.84
N ASP A 204 9.84 17.32 -5.46
CA ASP A 204 8.45 17.56 -5.06
C ASP A 204 8.14 16.92 -3.70
N PHE A 205 8.94 15.96 -3.25
CA PHE A 205 8.71 15.23 -2.01
C PHE A 205 9.49 15.82 -0.82
N TYR A 206 10.35 16.82 -1.03
CA TYR A 206 11.18 17.37 0.04
C TYR A 206 10.41 18.32 0.94
N ASP A 207 10.61 18.17 2.25
CA ASP A 207 10.03 19.04 3.26
C ASP A 207 10.85 20.32 3.42
N THR A 208 10.16 21.46 3.44
CA THR A 208 10.77 22.78 3.69
C THR A 208 10.82 23.13 5.17
N ASP A 209 9.90 22.58 5.98
CA ASP A 209 9.70 22.95 7.39
C ASP A 209 9.81 21.71 8.29
N ILE A 210 11.04 21.30 8.59
CA ILE A 210 11.33 20.12 9.41
C ILE A 210 11.41 20.54 10.89
N PRO A 211 10.68 19.87 11.82
CA PRO A 211 10.76 20.16 13.24
C PRO A 211 12.17 19.98 13.81
N LYS A 212 12.64 20.96 14.60
CA LYS A 212 13.98 20.98 15.21
C LYS A 212 14.28 19.79 16.14
N GLU A 213 13.26 19.20 16.77
CA GLU A 213 13.44 18.04 17.66
C GLU A 213 13.84 16.76 16.90
N ILE A 214 13.63 16.71 15.58
CA ILE A 214 14.05 15.60 14.71
C ILE A 214 15.49 15.83 14.20
N ASP A 215 15.97 17.08 14.21
CA ASP A 215 17.33 17.46 13.82
C ASP A 215 18.38 16.87 14.77
N GLU A 216 18.07 16.71 16.06
CA GLU A 216 19.01 16.17 17.05
C GLU A 216 19.12 14.63 17.04
N ASN A 217 18.12 13.93 16.49
CA ASN A 217 18.09 12.45 16.46
C ASN A 217 18.41 11.85 15.07
N GLY A 218 18.54 12.69 14.04
CA GLY A 218 18.71 12.25 12.66
C GLY A 218 20.10 12.46 12.05
N ASP A 219 20.96 13.25 12.69
CA ASP A 219 22.25 13.65 12.12
C ASP A 219 23.23 14.04 13.25
N GLU A 220 23.86 13.06 13.89
CA GLU A 220 25.24 13.27 14.38
C GLU A 220 26.16 13.28 13.14
N ILE A 221 26.09 14.37 12.36
CA ILE A 221 27.22 14.73 11.52
C ILE A 221 28.25 15.29 12.48
N ASP A 222 29.16 14.41 12.89
CA ASP A 222 30.46 14.77 13.44
C ASP A 222 31.15 15.71 12.44
N GLU A 223 30.88 17.01 12.55
CA GLU A 223 31.80 18.04 12.06
C GLU A 223 33.01 18.09 13.00
N GLY A 224 33.75 16.99 12.95
CA GLY A 224 35.11 16.90 13.41
C GLY A 224 36.02 17.74 12.51
N ILE A 225 36.53 18.82 13.12
CA ILE A 225 37.89 19.37 13.00
C ILE A 225 38.13 20.37 11.84
N SER A 226 38.45 21.63 12.17
CA SER A 226 39.86 22.07 12.34
C SER A 226 40.01 23.57 12.65
N ASP A 227 40.83 23.86 13.66
CA ASP A 227 41.57 25.08 14.04
C ASP A 227 40.84 26.40 14.40
#